data_AF-A0A1Q9NUV6-F1
#
_entry.id   AF-A0A1Q9NUV6-F1
#
_cell.length_a   1.000
_cell.length_b   1.000
_cell.length_c   1.000
_cell.angle_alpha   90.00
_cell.angle_beta   90.00
_cell.angle_gamma   90.00
#
_symmetry.space_group_name_H-M   'P 1'
#
loop_
_entity.id
_entity.type
_entity.pdbx_description
1 polymer ?
#
loop_
_entity_poly.entity_id
_entity_poly.type
_entity_poly.pdbx_seq_one_letter_code
_entity_poly.pdbx_strand_id
1 'polypeptide(L)'
;MVSLHSPVVHFPIGGLFITVFATVSGFILHLLISNDKIPEKILKVFGKDIVTKLDFVAHISGIIGLLGIIISTVSGILDAAGVESFIITDLNLFVIGITNSLSSSLLTYKIAMTLIAFNIFLVVGIIRLYFVTYKGNKHMYQTDITIQLIYVISIIYGFSFLILIGATGGLITSGSTILSQIPIINELLPGGSPIFLGLYIIGPSLLAISIILYKLLSNRKNINLSAS
;
A
#
# COMPACT_ATOMS: atom_id res chain seq x y z
N MET A 1 25.06 -8.41 22.45
CA MET A 1 23.65 -8.78 22.71
C MET A 1 22.80 -7.65 22.17
N VAL A 2 21.92 -7.91 21.19
CA VAL A 2 21.07 -6.90 20.55
C VAL A 2 19.94 -6.57 21.54
N SER A 3 20.25 -5.76 22.54
CA SER A 3 19.27 -5.31 23.53
C SER A 3 18.41 -4.21 22.89
N LEU A 4 17.10 -4.49 22.83
CA LEU A 4 16.02 -3.54 22.56
C LEU A 4 16.01 -2.95 21.15
N HIS A 5 15.58 -3.74 20.17
CA HIS A 5 14.68 -3.18 19.16
C HIS A 5 13.27 -3.40 19.68
N SER A 6 12.59 -2.30 20.01
CA SER A 6 11.26 -2.35 20.58
C SER A 6 10.32 -3.17 19.67
N PRO A 7 9.45 -4.04 20.23
CA PRO A 7 8.44 -4.82 19.49
C PRO A 7 7.48 -3.97 18.65
N VAL A 8 7.58 -2.65 18.74
CA VAL A 8 6.68 -1.61 18.22
C VAL A 8 6.57 -1.56 16.68
N VAL A 9 7.31 -2.41 15.97
CA VAL A 9 7.23 -2.54 14.50
C VAL A 9 6.36 -3.75 14.09
N HIS A 10 5.37 -4.12 14.90
CA HIS A 10 4.27 -4.96 14.41
C HIS A 10 3.34 -4.06 13.60
N PHE A 11 3.71 -3.85 12.33
CA PHE A 11 2.88 -3.15 11.37
C PHE A 11 1.44 -3.67 11.46
N PRO A 12 0.41 -2.81 11.33
CA PRO A 12 -0.98 -3.24 11.25
C PRO A 12 -1.27 -3.89 9.89
N ILE A 13 -0.55 -4.97 9.61
CA ILE A 13 -0.64 -5.84 8.44
C ILE A 13 -2.05 -6.41 8.36
N GLY A 14 -2.71 -6.66 9.49
CA GLY A 14 -4.09 -7.16 9.51
C GLY A 14 -5.07 -6.20 8.82
N GLY A 15 -5.01 -4.90 9.10
CA GLY A 15 -5.87 -3.91 8.47
C GLY A 15 -5.63 -3.85 6.95
N LEU A 16 -4.36 -3.82 6.54
CA LEU A 16 -3.98 -3.72 5.14
C LEU A 16 -4.20 -5.01 4.35
N PHE A 17 -4.10 -6.16 5.03
CA PHE A 17 -4.48 -7.46 4.47
C PHE A 17 -5.98 -7.49 4.17
N ILE A 18 -6.81 -7.04 5.12
CA ILE A 18 -8.26 -6.93 4.91
C ILE A 18 -8.54 -5.97 3.75
N THR A 19 -7.80 -4.86 3.63
CA THR A 19 -7.90 -3.95 2.48
C THR A 19 -7.64 -4.65 1.17
N VAL A 20 -6.49 -5.33 1.03
CA VAL A 20 -6.11 -6.05 -0.19
C VAL A 20 -7.14 -7.12 -0.53
N PHE A 21 -7.52 -7.93 0.46
CA PHE A 21 -8.48 -9.01 0.27
C PHE A 21 -9.84 -8.48 -0.21
N ALA A 22 -10.37 -7.44 0.45
CA ALA A 22 -11.65 -6.83 0.08
C ALA A 22 -11.58 -6.16 -1.30
N THR A 23 -10.46 -5.49 -1.62
CA THR A 23 -10.24 -4.86 -2.93
C THR A 23 -10.18 -5.90 -4.06
N VAL A 24 -9.38 -6.95 -3.90
CA VAL A 24 -9.24 -8.01 -4.93
C VAL A 24 -10.56 -8.76 -5.11
N SER A 25 -11.23 -9.11 -4.01
CA SER A 25 -12.52 -9.78 -4.06
C SER A 25 -13.59 -8.91 -4.73
N GLY A 26 -13.63 -7.62 -4.40
CA GLY A 26 -14.54 -6.65 -5.01
C GLY A 26 -14.31 -6.50 -6.52
N PHE A 27 -13.05 -6.46 -6.95
CA PHE A 27 -12.70 -6.40 -8.37
C PHE A 27 -13.12 -7.66 -9.13
N ILE A 28 -12.81 -8.86 -8.61
CA ILE A 28 -13.20 -10.12 -9.26
C ILE A 28 -14.72 -10.22 -9.36
N LEU A 29 -15.44 -9.91 -8.29
CA LEU A 29 -16.90 -9.90 -8.30
C LEU A 29 -17.46 -8.89 -9.30
N HIS A 30 -16.89 -7.69 -9.38
CA HIS A 30 -17.30 -6.70 -10.37
C HIS A 30 -17.12 -7.23 -11.80
N LEU A 31 -15.98 -7.84 -12.13
CA LEU A 31 -15.76 -8.43 -13.45
C LEU A 31 -16.74 -9.54 -13.77
N LEU A 32 -17.05 -10.41 -12.80
CA LEU A 32 -17.98 -11.50 -13.01
C LEU A 32 -19.41 -10.98 -13.21
N ILE A 33 -19.83 -9.95 -12.47
CA ILE A 33 -21.15 -9.31 -12.63
C ILE A 33 -21.24 -8.62 -13.99
N SER A 34 -20.25 -7.82 -14.35
CA SER A 34 -20.25 -7.06 -15.61
C SER A 34 -20.20 -7.94 -16.87
N ASN A 35 -19.85 -9.22 -16.74
CA ASN A 35 -19.83 -10.20 -17.83
C ASN A 35 -21.00 -11.21 -17.75
N ASP A 36 -22.00 -10.97 -16.91
CA ASP A 36 -23.14 -11.89 -16.67
C ASP A 36 -22.72 -13.32 -16.30
N LYS A 37 -21.54 -13.48 -15.68
CA LYS A 37 -20.96 -14.79 -15.30
C LYS A 37 -21.35 -15.24 -13.90
N ILE A 38 -22.03 -14.40 -13.11
CA ILE A 38 -22.50 -14.79 -11.77
C ILE A 38 -23.91 -15.38 -11.85
N PRO A 39 -24.11 -16.64 -11.40
CA PRO A 39 -25.44 -17.21 -11.26
C PRO A 39 -26.34 -16.39 -10.32
N GLU A 40 -27.61 -16.18 -10.69
CA GLU A 40 -28.58 -15.42 -9.88
C GLU A 40 -28.71 -15.91 -8.43
N LYS A 41 -28.49 -17.21 -8.18
CA LYS A 41 -28.49 -17.78 -6.82
C LYS A 41 -27.40 -17.17 -5.93
N ILE A 42 -26.23 -16.88 -6.49
CA ILE A 42 -25.11 -16.26 -5.77
C ILE A 42 -25.43 -14.79 -5.48
N LEU A 43 -26.00 -14.07 -6.47
CA LEU A 43 -26.46 -12.69 -6.29
C LEU A 43 -27.57 -12.56 -5.22
N LYS A 44 -28.42 -13.57 -5.06
CA LYS A 44 -29.44 -13.61 -3.99
C LYS A 44 -28.84 -13.76 -2.58
N VAL A 45 -27.75 -14.51 -2.43
CA VAL A 45 -27.10 -14.73 -1.12
C VAL A 45 -26.28 -13.52 -0.69
N PHE A 46 -25.48 -12.97 -1.61
CA PHE A 46 -24.55 -11.90 -1.30
C PHE A 46 -25.16 -10.50 -1.41
N GLY A 47 -26.29 -10.38 -2.11
CA GLY A 47 -26.95 -9.12 -2.42
C GLY A 47 -26.29 -8.40 -3.60
N LYS A 48 -27.07 -7.57 -4.30
CA LYS A 48 -26.60 -6.81 -5.48
C LYS A 48 -25.52 -5.78 -5.15
N ASP A 49 -25.43 -5.36 -3.89
CA ASP A 49 -24.50 -4.31 -3.43
C ASP A 49 -23.20 -4.85 -2.82
N ILE A 50 -22.88 -6.14 -2.99
CA ILE A 50 -21.68 -6.74 -2.35
C ILE A 50 -20.38 -6.03 -2.76
N VAL A 51 -20.25 -5.66 -4.02
CA VAL A 51 -19.08 -4.92 -4.54
C VAL A 51 -18.91 -3.59 -3.80
N THR A 52 -20.02 -2.88 -3.54
CA THR A 52 -20.04 -1.63 -2.78
C THR A 52 -19.65 -1.84 -1.31
N LYS A 53 -20.16 -2.90 -0.68
CA LYS A 53 -19.81 -3.23 0.71
C LYS A 53 -18.32 -3.57 0.85
N LEU A 54 -17.77 -4.33 -0.09
CA LEU A 54 -16.33 -4.64 -0.14
C LEU A 54 -15.50 -3.38 -0.38
N ASP A 55 -15.93 -2.47 -1.25
CA ASP A 55 -15.26 -1.18 -1.46
C ASP A 55 -15.20 -0.33 -0.17
N PHE A 56 -16.27 -0.34 0.61
CA PHE A 56 -16.32 0.37 1.89
C PHE A 56 -15.38 -0.26 2.93
N VAL A 57 -15.42 -1.59 3.08
CA VAL A 57 -14.51 -2.32 3.99
C VAL A 57 -13.05 -2.09 3.61
N ALA A 58 -12.72 -2.16 2.32
CA ALA A 58 -11.38 -1.86 1.82
C ALA A 58 -10.95 -0.44 2.18
N HIS A 59 -11.87 0.53 2.11
CA HIS A 59 -11.55 1.91 2.47
C HIS A 59 -11.18 2.10 3.93
N ILE A 60 -12.08 1.69 4.83
CA ILE A 60 -11.92 1.91 6.27
C ILE A 60 -10.70 1.15 6.77
N SER A 61 -10.55 -0.11 6.35
CA SER A 61 -9.37 -0.90 6.70
C SER A 61 -8.07 -0.29 6.16
N GLY A 62 -8.11 0.33 4.98
CA GLY A 62 -6.96 1.00 4.38
C GLY A 62 -6.55 2.26 5.16
N ILE A 63 -7.52 3.05 5.61
CA ILE A 63 -7.28 4.22 6.47
C ILE A 63 -6.66 3.78 7.80
N ILE A 64 -7.26 2.78 8.47
CA ILE A 64 -6.76 2.25 9.74
C ILE A 64 -5.32 1.72 9.56
N GLY A 65 -5.07 0.99 8.47
CA GLY A 65 -3.75 0.51 8.11
C GLY A 65 -2.74 1.63 7.91
N LEU A 66 -3.10 2.68 7.17
CA LEU A 66 -2.23 3.84 6.91
C LEU A 66 -1.92 4.64 8.18
N LEU A 67 -2.92 4.88 9.03
CA LEU A 67 -2.70 5.51 10.34
C LEU A 67 -1.76 4.69 11.19
N GLY A 68 -1.91 3.37 11.18
CA GLY A 68 -1.04 2.49 11.93
C GLY A 68 0.40 2.42 11.39
N ILE A 69 0.62 2.57 10.08
CA ILE A 69 1.96 2.77 9.50
C ILE A 69 2.58 4.06 10.05
N ILE A 70 1.83 5.17 10.04
CA ILE A 70 2.31 6.46 10.53
C ILE A 70 2.70 6.35 12.01
N ILE A 71 1.81 5.78 12.83
CA ILE A 71 2.06 5.58 14.27
C ILE A 71 3.31 4.74 14.49
N SER A 72 3.43 3.58 13.81
CA SER A 72 4.59 2.69 13.95
C SER A 72 5.90 3.36 13.50
N THR A 73 5.84 4.16 12.43
CA THR A 73 7.00 4.93 11.94
C THR A 73 7.46 5.96 12.97
N VAL A 74 6.53 6.76 13.49
CA VAL A 74 6.82 7.77 14.52
C VAL A 74 7.36 7.10 15.77
N SER A 75 6.75 6.00 16.23
CA SER A 75 7.23 5.29 17.41
C SER A 75 8.66 4.77 17.20
N GLY A 76 8.97 4.23 16.03
CA GLY A 76 10.32 3.72 15.72
C GLY A 76 11.38 4.81 15.72
N ILE A 77 11.04 6.02 15.22
CA ILE A 77 11.96 7.17 15.27
C ILE A 77 12.19 7.62 16.71
N LEU A 78 11.15 7.68 17.54
CA LEU A 78 11.25 8.07 18.94
C LEU A 78 12.05 7.03 19.77
N ASP A 79 11.83 5.74 19.53
CA ASP A 79 12.61 4.65 20.13
C ASP A 79 14.09 4.76 19.77
N ALA A 80 14.41 5.04 18.49
CA ALA A 80 15.80 5.28 18.04
C ALA A 80 16.45 6.53 18.65
N ALA A 81 15.65 7.49 19.13
CA ALA A 81 16.11 8.66 19.88
C ALA A 81 16.26 8.37 21.38
N GLY A 82 15.87 7.18 21.86
CA GLY A 82 15.84 6.85 23.29
C GLY A 82 14.68 7.49 24.06
N VAL A 83 13.61 7.88 23.36
CA VAL A 83 12.44 8.53 23.96
C VAL A 83 11.39 7.48 24.32
N GLU A 84 11.09 7.33 25.61
CA GLU A 84 10.09 6.35 26.10
C GLU A 84 8.64 6.80 25.89
N SER A 85 8.40 8.07 25.53
CA SER A 85 7.07 8.63 25.32
C SER A 85 6.72 8.80 23.83
N PHE A 86 5.45 8.60 23.48
CA PHE A 86 4.96 8.77 22.10
C PHE A 86 4.69 10.25 21.71
N ILE A 87 4.91 11.19 22.63
CA ILE A 87 4.64 12.61 22.41
C ILE A 87 5.91 13.26 21.88
N ILE A 88 5.83 13.86 20.69
CA ILE A 88 6.91 14.69 20.14
C ILE A 88 6.93 16.00 20.92
N THR A 89 7.70 16.04 22.00
CA THR A 89 7.89 17.26 22.80
C THR A 89 9.09 18.09 22.33
N ASP A 90 10.03 17.48 21.60
CA ASP A 90 11.23 18.13 21.09
C ASP A 90 11.55 17.65 19.66
N LEU A 91 11.53 18.59 18.71
CA LEU A 91 11.90 18.35 17.31
C LEU A 91 13.36 17.93 17.16
N ASN A 92 14.26 18.36 18.06
CA ASN A 92 15.67 17.95 18.00
C ASN A 92 15.84 16.47 18.31
N LEU A 93 15.08 15.92 19.27
CA LEU A 93 15.08 14.49 19.56
C LEU A 93 14.55 13.67 18.39
N PHE A 94 13.53 14.18 17.68
CA PHE A 94 13.03 13.55 16.46
C PHE A 94 14.10 13.51 15.35
N VAL A 95 14.85 14.60 15.17
CA VAL A 95 15.97 14.66 14.20
C VAL A 95 17.12 13.73 14.60
N ILE A 96 17.45 13.63 15.88
CA ILE A 96 18.42 12.65 16.40
C ILE A 96 17.94 11.23 16.12
N GLY A 97 16.67 10.93 16.38
CA GLY A 97 16.06 9.64 16.08
C GLY A 97 16.16 9.27 14.61
N ILE A 98 15.89 10.22 13.69
CA ILE A 98 16.09 10.04 12.25
C ILE A 98 17.57 9.75 11.94
N THR A 99 18.49 10.52 12.52
CA THR A 99 19.93 10.40 12.26
C THR A 99 20.47 9.05 12.73
N ASN A 100 20.11 8.63 13.95
CA ASN A 100 20.43 7.32 14.50
C ASN A 100 19.80 6.21 13.65
N SER A 101 18.58 6.43 13.16
CA SER A 101 17.89 5.49 12.31
C SER A 101 18.59 5.26 10.97
N LEU A 102 19.17 6.32 10.40
CA LEU A 102 19.92 6.26 9.15
C LEU A 102 21.32 5.67 9.30
N SER A 103 21.87 5.62 10.51
CA SER A 103 23.19 5.00 10.77
C SER A 103 23.18 3.47 10.65
N SER A 104 22.00 2.85 10.68
CA SER A 104 21.81 1.41 10.48
C SER A 104 21.31 1.13 9.06
N SER A 105 22.04 0.29 8.30
CA SER A 105 21.66 -0.13 6.94
C SER A 105 20.28 -0.78 6.88
N LEU A 106 19.94 -1.52 7.94
CA LEU A 106 18.69 -2.23 8.14
C LEU A 106 17.50 -1.28 8.40
N LEU A 107 17.71 -0.29 9.25
CA LEU A 107 16.68 0.68 9.60
C LEU A 107 16.46 1.68 8.46
N THR A 108 17.54 2.07 7.77
CA THR A 108 17.49 2.78 6.48
C THR A 108 16.66 2.01 5.46
N TYR A 109 16.86 0.69 5.32
CA TYR A 109 16.04 -0.14 4.44
C TYR A 109 14.55 -0.12 4.83
N LYS A 110 14.23 -0.29 6.12
CA LYS A 110 12.83 -0.25 6.59
C LYS A 110 12.17 1.10 6.32
N ILE A 111 12.89 2.21 6.56
CA ILE A 111 12.40 3.56 6.29
C ILE A 111 12.17 3.75 4.79
N ALA A 112 13.14 3.39 3.95
CA ALA A 112 13.01 3.50 2.48
C ALA A 112 11.80 2.72 1.98
N MET A 113 11.66 1.45 2.37
CA MET A 113 10.52 0.61 1.98
C MET A 113 9.19 1.15 2.52
N THR A 114 9.18 1.74 3.72
CA THR A 114 7.96 2.33 4.31
C THR A 114 7.54 3.56 3.53
N LEU A 115 8.49 4.41 3.11
CA LEU A 115 8.23 5.57 2.26
C LEU A 115 7.70 5.14 0.89
N ILE A 116 8.24 4.07 0.30
CA ILE A 116 7.75 3.51 -0.97
C ILE A 116 6.32 3.01 -0.82
N ALA A 117 6.05 2.19 0.19
CA ALA A 117 4.71 1.68 0.48
C ALA A 117 3.73 2.83 0.72
N PHE A 118 4.13 3.83 1.50
CA PHE A 118 3.33 5.03 1.77
C PHE A 118 2.99 5.80 0.48
N ASN A 119 3.96 6.03 -0.41
CA ASN A 119 3.71 6.69 -1.69
C ASN A 119 2.69 5.92 -2.54
N ILE A 120 2.79 4.59 -2.58
CA ILE A 120 1.84 3.74 -3.31
C ILE A 120 0.43 3.86 -2.72
N PHE A 121 0.28 3.81 -1.40
CA PHE A 121 -1.01 4.00 -0.73
C PHE A 121 -1.55 5.42 -0.89
N LEU A 122 -0.68 6.42 -0.97
CA LEU A 122 -1.06 7.80 -1.26
C LEU A 122 -1.62 7.94 -2.67
N VAL A 123 -1.02 7.30 -3.68
CA VAL A 123 -1.58 7.24 -5.05
C VAL A 123 -2.97 6.60 -5.05
N VAL A 124 -3.13 5.48 -4.36
CA VAL A 124 -4.43 4.79 -4.19
C VAL A 124 -5.46 5.72 -3.54
N GLY A 125 -5.06 6.45 -2.49
CA GLY A 125 -5.89 7.44 -1.80
C GLY A 125 -6.31 8.59 -2.72
N ILE A 126 -5.38 9.13 -3.51
CA ILE A 126 -5.65 10.23 -4.47
C ILE A 126 -6.61 9.77 -5.57
N ILE A 127 -6.37 8.59 -6.17
CA ILE A 127 -7.28 8.02 -7.19
C ILE A 127 -8.69 7.95 -6.61
N ARG A 128 -8.83 7.45 -5.39
CA ARG A 128 -10.13 7.34 -4.73
C ARG A 128 -10.78 8.69 -4.47
N LEU A 129 -10.03 9.64 -3.89
CA LEU A 129 -10.52 10.98 -3.61
C LEU A 129 -10.98 11.70 -4.89
N TYR A 130 -10.26 11.55 -5.99
CA TYR A 130 -10.66 12.11 -7.27
C TYR A 130 -12.00 11.55 -7.77
N PHE A 131 -12.20 10.24 -7.71
CA PHE A 131 -13.44 9.65 -8.25
C PHE A 131 -14.64 9.76 -7.29
N VAL A 132 -14.42 9.47 -6.01
CA VAL A 132 -15.49 9.43 -5.00
C VAL A 132 -15.89 10.84 -4.58
N THR A 133 -14.92 11.69 -4.26
CA THR A 133 -15.19 13.03 -3.73
C THR A 133 -15.37 14.04 -4.85
N TYR A 134 -14.47 14.09 -5.83
CA TYR A 134 -14.50 15.14 -6.86
C TYR A 134 -15.46 14.82 -8.02
N LYS A 135 -15.45 13.60 -8.56
CA LYS A 135 -16.38 13.19 -9.62
C LYS A 135 -17.76 12.74 -9.12
N GLY A 136 -17.94 12.56 -7.82
CA GLY A 136 -19.20 12.07 -7.23
C GLY A 136 -19.54 10.60 -7.58
N ASN A 137 -18.60 9.87 -8.17
CA ASN A 137 -18.78 8.44 -8.45
C ASN A 137 -18.59 7.67 -7.15
N LYS A 138 -19.71 7.32 -6.52
CA LYS A 138 -19.73 6.67 -5.20
C LYS A 138 -18.99 5.32 -5.15
N HIS A 139 -18.66 4.73 -6.30
CA HIS A 139 -18.05 3.40 -6.39
C HIS A 139 -16.87 3.39 -7.35
N MET A 140 -15.68 3.03 -6.84
CA MET A 140 -14.46 2.87 -7.65
C MET A 140 -14.67 1.91 -8.83
N TYR A 141 -15.40 0.83 -8.56
CA TYR A 141 -15.67 -0.24 -9.53
C TYR A 141 -16.63 0.15 -10.66
N GLN A 142 -17.13 1.39 -10.73
CA GLN A 142 -18.02 1.83 -11.81
C GLN A 142 -17.33 2.73 -12.84
N THR A 143 -16.05 3.08 -12.63
CA THR A 143 -15.39 4.13 -13.41
C THR A 143 -14.81 3.64 -14.74
N ASP A 144 -13.78 2.79 -14.68
CA ASP A 144 -13.07 2.22 -15.83
C ASP A 144 -12.20 1.05 -15.36
N ILE A 145 -12.21 -0.05 -16.09
CA ILE A 145 -11.46 -1.27 -15.74
C ILE A 145 -9.95 -1.02 -15.58
N THR A 146 -9.39 -0.10 -16.37
CA THR A 146 -7.97 0.27 -16.32
C THR A 146 -7.64 0.96 -15.00
N ILE A 147 -8.52 1.85 -14.54
CA ILE A 147 -8.35 2.58 -13.28
C ILE A 147 -8.52 1.63 -12.10
N GLN A 148 -9.49 0.73 -12.18
CA GLN A 148 -9.67 -0.32 -11.18
C GLN A 148 -8.44 -1.22 -11.08
N LEU A 149 -7.87 -1.64 -12.22
CA LEU A 149 -6.64 -2.41 -12.25
C LEU A 149 -5.48 -1.68 -11.58
N ILE A 150 -5.27 -0.39 -11.90
CA ILE A 150 -4.22 0.42 -11.24
C ILE A 150 -4.45 0.48 -9.73
N TYR A 151 -5.68 0.72 -9.30
CA TYR A 151 -6.06 0.79 -7.90
C TYR A 151 -5.75 -0.53 -7.17
N VAL A 152 -6.20 -1.67 -7.74
CA VAL A 152 -5.98 -3.01 -7.20
C VAL A 152 -4.49 -3.36 -7.17
N ILE A 153 -3.78 -3.16 -8.28
CA ILE A 153 -2.35 -3.44 -8.41
C ILE A 153 -1.55 -2.62 -7.39
N SER A 154 -1.85 -1.32 -7.27
CA SER A 154 -1.17 -0.46 -6.30
C SER A 154 -1.39 -0.94 -4.87
N ILE A 155 -2.61 -1.34 -4.50
CA ILE A 155 -2.89 -1.91 -3.17
C ILE A 155 -2.10 -3.19 -2.91
N ILE A 156 -2.03 -4.11 -3.88
CA ILE A 156 -1.26 -5.36 -3.76
C ILE A 156 0.24 -5.07 -3.59
N TYR A 157 0.80 -4.17 -4.40
CA TYR A 157 2.21 -3.79 -4.30
C TYR A 157 2.51 -3.14 -2.95
N GLY A 158 1.73 -2.14 -2.53
CA GLY A 158 1.89 -1.46 -1.26
C GLY A 158 1.89 -2.45 -0.07
N PHE A 159 0.99 -3.42 -0.09
CA PHE A 159 0.95 -4.47 0.93
C PHE A 159 2.15 -5.43 0.88
N SER A 160 2.59 -5.80 -0.33
CA SER A 160 3.76 -6.67 -0.52
C SER A 160 5.03 -6.03 0.07
N PHE A 161 5.21 -4.71 -0.11
CA PHE A 161 6.32 -3.97 0.51
C PHE A 161 6.25 -3.99 2.04
N LEU A 162 5.07 -3.90 2.63
CA LEU A 162 4.89 -4.01 4.08
C LEU A 162 5.18 -5.40 4.62
N ILE A 163 4.86 -6.45 3.85
CA ILE A 163 5.29 -7.81 4.18
C ILE A 163 6.82 -7.88 4.20
N LEU A 164 7.52 -7.30 3.22
CA LEU A 164 8.99 -7.28 3.20
C LEU A 164 9.58 -6.51 4.39
N ILE A 165 8.94 -5.42 4.81
CA ILE A 165 9.35 -4.66 6.01
C ILE A 165 9.15 -5.52 7.27
N GLY A 166 8.01 -6.20 7.38
CA GLY A 166 7.73 -7.13 8.48
C GLY A 166 8.70 -8.33 8.51
N ALA A 167 9.01 -8.90 7.34
CA ALA A 167 9.97 -9.99 7.17
C ALA A 167 11.37 -9.59 7.63
N THR A 168 11.75 -8.35 7.34
CA THR A 168 13.00 -7.75 7.81
C THR A 168 13.01 -7.66 9.34
N GLY A 169 11.87 -7.33 9.96
CA GLY A 169 11.68 -7.43 11.42
C GLY A 169 12.00 -8.83 11.97
N GLY A 170 11.41 -9.86 11.35
CA GLY A 170 11.61 -11.27 11.76
C GLY A 170 13.05 -11.76 11.57
N LEU A 171 13.73 -11.39 10.49
CA LEU A 171 15.14 -11.75 10.29
C LEU A 171 16.04 -11.30 11.45
N ILE A 172 15.75 -10.14 12.04
CA ILE A 172 16.54 -9.57 13.12
C ILE A 172 16.25 -10.25 14.46
N THR A 173 14.97 -10.46 14.76
CA THR A 173 14.54 -10.99 16.06
C THR A 173 14.74 -12.49 16.17
N SER A 174 14.56 -13.24 15.09
CA SER A 174 14.64 -14.70 15.05
C SER A 174 15.74 -15.27 14.15
N GLY A 175 16.59 -14.42 13.55
CA GLY A 175 17.71 -14.86 12.68
C GLY A 175 17.27 -15.47 11.34
N SER A 176 15.97 -15.63 11.11
CA SER A 176 15.37 -16.22 9.92
C SER A 176 13.91 -15.77 9.77
N THR A 177 13.39 -15.87 8.55
CA THR A 177 11.97 -15.73 8.23
C THR A 177 11.61 -16.77 7.16
N ILE A 178 10.36 -17.24 7.13
CA ILE A 178 9.88 -18.13 6.04
C ILE A 178 10.12 -17.48 4.67
N LEU A 179 10.07 -16.14 4.61
CA LEU A 179 10.29 -15.39 3.37
C LEU A 179 11.75 -15.40 2.89
N SER A 180 12.74 -15.59 3.77
CA SER A 180 14.15 -15.69 3.37
C SER A 180 14.49 -17.05 2.75
N GLN A 181 13.58 -18.02 2.84
CA GLN A 181 13.71 -19.31 2.16
C GLN A 181 13.32 -19.25 0.68
N ILE A 182 12.70 -18.14 0.24
CA ILE A 182 12.30 -17.93 -1.15
C ILE A 182 13.40 -17.09 -1.83
N PRO A 183 14.20 -17.64 -2.77
CA PRO A 183 15.40 -16.97 -3.29
C PRO A 183 15.15 -15.56 -3.84
N ILE A 184 14.07 -15.40 -4.61
CA ILE A 184 13.69 -14.10 -5.19
C ILE A 184 13.32 -13.07 -4.11
N ILE A 185 12.70 -13.52 -3.01
CA ILE A 185 12.33 -12.64 -1.90
C ILE A 185 13.54 -12.33 -1.04
N ASN A 186 14.47 -13.26 -0.88
CA ASN A 186 15.72 -13.04 -0.17
C ASN A 186 16.58 -11.94 -0.84
N GLU A 187 16.59 -11.88 -2.18
CA GLU A 187 17.20 -10.77 -2.94
C GLU A 187 16.55 -9.40 -2.69
N LEU A 188 15.31 -9.39 -2.20
CA LEU A 188 14.59 -8.17 -1.83
C LEU A 188 14.82 -7.77 -0.37
N LEU A 189 15.38 -8.64 0.48
CA LEU A 189 15.64 -8.36 1.90
C LEU A 189 16.97 -7.60 2.07
N PRO A 190 17.24 -7.01 3.26
CA PRO A 190 18.48 -6.27 3.49
C PRO A 190 19.72 -7.12 3.19
N GLY A 191 20.61 -6.61 2.34
CA GLY A 191 21.81 -7.32 1.87
C GLY A 191 21.66 -8.03 0.53
N GLY A 192 20.44 -8.11 -0.02
CA GLY A 192 20.17 -8.55 -1.39
C GLY A 192 20.48 -7.49 -2.45
N SER A 193 20.29 -7.82 -3.73
CA SER A 193 20.64 -6.94 -4.84
C SER A 193 19.77 -5.66 -4.94
N PRO A 194 20.37 -4.45 -4.94
CA PRO A 194 19.63 -3.18 -4.99
C PRO A 194 18.89 -2.94 -6.32
N ILE A 195 19.22 -3.70 -7.38
CA ILE A 195 18.59 -3.61 -8.70
C ILE A 195 17.12 -4.05 -8.63
N PHE A 196 16.81 -5.08 -7.84
CA PHE A 196 15.44 -5.56 -7.69
C PHE A 196 14.58 -4.54 -6.93
N LEU A 197 15.16 -3.83 -5.95
CA LEU A 197 14.46 -2.75 -5.26
C LEU A 197 14.02 -1.63 -6.22
N GLY A 198 14.93 -1.19 -7.11
CA GLY A 198 14.67 -0.14 -8.09
C GLY A 198 13.55 -0.50 -9.08
N LEU A 199 13.55 -1.74 -9.60
CA LEU A 199 12.54 -2.22 -10.55
C LEU A 199 11.13 -2.26 -9.93
N TYR A 200 11.02 -2.65 -8.67
CA TYR A 200 9.74 -2.74 -7.95
C TYR A 200 9.19 -1.36 -7.54
N ILE A 201 10.04 -0.35 -7.34
CA ILE A 201 9.62 1.03 -7.05
C ILE A 201 9.17 1.75 -8.32
N ILE A 202 9.94 1.59 -9.39
CA ILE A 202 9.78 2.35 -10.63
C ILE A 202 8.63 1.77 -11.47
N GLY A 203 8.47 0.45 -11.51
CA GLY A 203 7.48 -0.23 -12.36
C GLY A 203 6.03 0.24 -12.13
N PRO A 204 5.48 0.12 -10.90
CA PRO A 204 4.10 0.52 -10.61
C PRO A 204 3.88 2.02 -10.78
N SER A 205 4.87 2.83 -10.40
CA SER A 205 4.83 4.30 -10.49
C SER A 205 4.82 4.77 -11.95
N LEU A 206 5.68 4.20 -12.80
CA LEU A 206 5.70 4.45 -14.24
C LEU A 206 4.41 3.97 -14.89
N LEU A 207 3.92 2.78 -14.54
CA LEU A 207 2.66 2.25 -15.08
C LEU A 207 1.48 3.19 -14.76
N ALA A 208 1.36 3.64 -13.51
CA ALA A 208 0.33 4.57 -13.08
C ALA A 208 0.44 5.92 -13.81
N ILE A 209 1.64 6.49 -13.90
CA ILE A 209 1.90 7.76 -14.60
C ILE A 209 1.59 7.64 -16.10
N SER A 210 2.06 6.58 -16.76
CA SER A 210 1.82 6.33 -18.19
C SER A 210 0.33 6.22 -18.52
N ILE A 211 -0.46 5.60 -17.65
CA ILE A 211 -1.90 5.46 -17.86
C ILE A 211 -2.65 6.77 -17.57
N ILE A 212 -2.26 7.51 -16.53
CA ILE A 212 -2.82 8.85 -16.25
C ILE A 212 -2.56 9.77 -17.44
N LEU A 213 -1.34 9.78 -17.97
CA LEU A 213 -0.96 10.53 -19.16
C LEU A 213 -1.77 10.10 -20.38
N TYR A 214 -1.87 8.79 -20.64
CA TYR A 214 -2.68 8.25 -21.74
C TYR A 214 -4.14 8.74 -21.67
N LYS A 215 -4.75 8.70 -20.48
CA LYS A 215 -6.15 9.09 -20.30
C LYS A 215 -6.37 10.60 -20.42
N LEU A 216 -5.43 11.41 -19.93
CA LEU A 216 -5.45 12.87 -20.14
C LEU A 216 -5.33 13.23 -21.63
N LEU A 217 -4.44 12.55 -22.35
CA LEU A 217 -4.24 12.77 -23.79
C LEU A 217 -5.44 12.28 -24.63
N SER A 218 -6.04 11.15 -24.27
CA SER A 218 -7.24 10.62 -24.93
C SER A 218 -8.45 11.53 -24.75
N ASN A 219 -8.66 12.10 -23.56
CA ASN A 219 -9.77 13.04 -23.33
C ASN A 219 -9.62 14.35 -24.12
N ARG A 220 -8.39 14.84 -24.33
CA ARG A 220 -8.16 16.03 -25.18
C ARG A 220 -8.51 15.77 -26.65
N LYS A 221 -8.26 14.57 -27.17
CA LYS A 221 -8.64 14.21 -28.55
C LYS A 221 -10.16 14.22 -28.75
N ASN A 222 -10.92 13.72 -27.78
CA ASN A 222 -12.38 13.68 -27.89
C ASN A 222 -13.01 15.08 -27.81
N ILE A 223 -12.43 16.01 -27.04
CA ILE A 223 -12.91 17.40 -26.96
C ILE A 223 -12.70 18.14 -28.30
N ASN A 224 -11.58 17.89 -28.99
CA ASN A 224 -11.30 18.51 -30.29
C ASN A 224 -12.14 17.93 -31.44
N LEU A 225 -12.61 16.69 -31.32
CA LEU A 225 -13.51 16.06 -32.31
C LEU A 225 -14.98 16.47 -32.14
N SER A 226 -15.40 16.93 -30.95
CA SER A 226 -16.74 17.47 -30.72
C SER A 226 -16.90 18.96 -31.06
N ALA A 227 -15.79 19.63 -31.40
CA ALA A 227 -15.75 21.04 -31.75
C ALA A 227 -15.60 21.30 -33.27
N SER A 228 -15.60 20.24 -34.08
CA SER A 228 -15.60 20.24 -35.55
C SER A 228 -16.91 19.68 -36.07
#